data_AF-A0A6B2G750-F1
#
_entry.id   AF-A0A6B2G750-F1
#
_cell.length_a   1.000
_cell.length_b   1.000
_cell.length_c   1.000
_cell.angle_alpha   90.00
_cell.angle_beta   90.00
_cell.angle_gamma   90.00
#
_symmetry.space_group_name_H-M   'P 1'
#
loop_
_entity.id
_entity.type
_entity.pdbx_description
1 polymer ?
#
loop_
_entity_poly.entity_id
_entity_poly.type
_entity_poly.pdbx_seq_one_letter_code
_entity_poly.pdbx_strand_id
1 'polypeptide(L)'
;NLAPIDKNENSLQCEDIAENKDRAPFSVLVNKNQEKNPVLKHICKVPWCFSAGIQTDFMIGQGVGVYFLSMRYHNIYRNYIHERLKNHRNIYRLCILLVVCDTPDPEIGLLELTKIAMLTNITLILTWK
;
A
#
# COMPACT_ATOMS: atom_id res chain seq x y z
N ASN A 1 33.28 -6.60 29.77
CA ASN A 1 33.18 -7.16 28.40
C ASN A 1 31.73 -7.47 28.10
N LEU A 2 30.99 -6.46 27.61
CA LEU A 2 29.65 -6.65 27.07
C LEU A 2 29.78 -7.30 25.69
N ALA A 3 29.09 -8.42 25.47
CA ALA A 3 28.89 -8.98 24.14
C ALA A 3 27.94 -8.08 23.32
N PRO A 4 28.05 -8.04 21.99
CA PRO A 4 27.24 -7.17 21.16
C PRO A 4 25.81 -7.72 21.07
N ILE A 5 24.82 -6.82 21.19
CA ILE A 5 23.42 -7.10 20.90
C ILE A 5 23.29 -7.19 19.38
N ASP A 6 23.06 -8.39 18.87
CA ASP A 6 22.86 -8.67 17.45
C ASP A 6 21.54 -8.05 16.98
N LYS A 7 21.61 -7.03 16.12
CA LYS A 7 20.46 -6.37 15.50
C LYS A 7 20.10 -7.12 14.22
N ASN A 8 19.49 -8.30 14.31
CA ASN A 8 18.92 -8.94 13.11
C ASN A 8 17.86 -10.02 13.38
N GLU A 9 16.82 -9.70 14.16
CA GLU A 9 15.64 -10.58 14.35
C GLU A 9 14.45 -10.21 13.43
N ASN A 10 14.69 -9.65 12.23
CA ASN A 10 13.61 -9.37 11.26
C ASN A 10 13.74 -10.15 9.94
N SER A 11 14.55 -11.22 9.93
CA SER A 11 14.77 -12.08 8.77
C SER A 11 14.22 -13.49 8.96
N LEU A 12 13.03 -13.63 9.56
CA LEU A 12 12.20 -14.82 9.34
C LEU A 12 11.57 -14.67 7.93
N GLN A 13 12.35 -15.13 6.95
CA GLN A 13 12.03 -15.11 5.53
C GLN A 13 10.85 -16.05 5.21
N CYS A 14 9.74 -15.45 4.83
CA CYS A 14 8.94 -15.64 3.61
C CYS A 14 8.79 -16.99 2.86
N GLU A 15 9.34 -18.14 3.26
CA GLU A 15 9.28 -19.36 2.42
C GLU A 15 8.32 -20.48 2.87
N ASP A 16 7.73 -20.46 4.07
CA ASP A 16 6.85 -21.55 4.53
C ASP A 16 5.35 -21.19 4.69
N ILE A 17 4.87 -20.05 4.16
CA ILE A 17 3.46 -19.63 4.28
C ILE A 17 2.74 -19.71 2.93
N ALA A 18 3.03 -20.75 2.14
CA ALA A 18 2.37 -20.97 0.85
C ALA A 18 1.01 -21.69 0.94
N GLU A 19 0.61 -22.22 2.11
CA GLU A 19 -0.58 -23.09 2.18
C GLU A 19 -1.58 -22.80 3.31
N ASN A 20 -1.34 -21.82 4.18
CA ASN A 20 -2.31 -21.51 5.25
C ASN A 20 -2.94 -20.13 5.08
N LYS A 21 -4.14 -20.12 4.50
CA LYS A 21 -4.95 -18.93 4.21
C LYS A 21 -5.51 -18.24 5.47
N ASP A 22 -5.19 -18.76 6.65
CA ASP A 22 -5.58 -18.21 7.94
C ASP A 22 -4.52 -17.25 8.48
N ARG A 23 -4.64 -16.03 7.93
CA ARG A 23 -4.34 -14.72 8.51
C ARG A 23 -3.80 -14.75 9.94
N ALA A 24 -2.61 -14.20 10.16
CA ALA A 24 -2.41 -13.42 11.38
C ALA A 24 -3.48 -12.30 11.33
N PRO A 25 -4.49 -12.30 12.23
CA PRO A 25 -5.68 -11.45 12.07
C PRO A 25 -5.37 -9.94 12.09
N PHE A 26 -4.14 -9.57 12.44
CA PHE A 26 -3.68 -8.20 12.62
C PHE A 26 -2.43 -7.86 11.79
N SER A 27 -2.05 -8.68 10.79
CA SER A 27 -0.94 -8.33 9.90
C SER A 27 -1.39 -7.54 8.67
N VAL A 28 -0.50 -6.69 8.18
CA VAL A 28 -0.65 -6.01 6.89
C VAL A 28 -0.16 -6.94 5.79
N LEU A 29 -1.01 -7.23 4.81
CA LEU A 29 -0.59 -7.96 3.62
C LEU A 29 -0.06 -6.96 2.60
N VAL A 30 1.14 -7.22 2.08
CA VAL A 30 1.84 -6.36 1.13
C VAL A 30 1.89 -7.04 -0.22
N ASN A 31 1.59 -6.29 -1.28
CA ASN A 31 1.73 -6.81 -2.63
C ASN A 31 3.21 -6.95 -2.96
N LYS A 32 3.63 -8.04 -3.60
CA LYS A 32 5.03 -8.24 -3.99
C LYS A 32 5.58 -7.09 -4.86
N ASN A 33 4.72 -6.43 -5.64
CA ASN A 33 5.10 -5.24 -6.43
C ASN A 33 5.53 -4.04 -5.57
N GLN A 34 5.20 -4.03 -4.28
CA GLN A 34 5.55 -2.98 -3.33
C GLN A 34 6.80 -3.30 -2.50
N GLU A 35 7.52 -4.39 -2.79
CA GLU A 35 8.75 -4.77 -2.07
C GLU A 35 9.78 -3.63 -2.01
N LYS A 36 9.87 -2.81 -3.06
CA LYS A 36 10.81 -1.69 -3.14
C LYS A 36 10.25 -0.38 -2.58
N ASN A 37 9.04 -0.39 -2.03
CA ASN A 37 8.40 0.82 -1.51
C ASN A 37 9.08 1.25 -0.19
N PRO A 38 9.64 2.46 -0.09
CA PRO A 38 10.30 2.92 1.13
C PRO A 38 9.37 2.99 2.35
N VAL A 39 8.05 3.08 2.14
CA VAL A 39 7.05 3.09 3.22
C VAL A 39 7.18 1.85 4.11
N LEU A 40 7.58 0.69 3.56
CA LEU A 40 7.74 -0.55 4.33
C LEU A 40 8.72 -0.39 5.50
N LYS A 41 9.74 0.45 5.35
CA LYS A 41 10.72 0.74 6.42
C LYS A 41 10.12 1.47 7.62
N HIS A 42 8.96 2.11 7.43
CA HIS A 42 8.26 2.87 8.45
C HIS A 42 7.10 2.08 9.09
N ILE A 43 6.76 0.90 8.56
CA ILE A 43 5.77 0.00 9.13
C ILE A 43 6.47 -0.90 10.17
N CYS A 44 6.71 -0.35 11.37
CA CYS A 44 7.44 -1.06 12.43
C CYS A 44 6.53 -1.59 13.55
N LYS A 45 5.35 -0.99 13.73
CA LYS A 45 4.46 -1.26 14.89
C LYS A 45 3.46 -2.38 14.65
N VAL A 46 3.33 -2.85 13.40
CA VAL A 46 2.41 -3.91 13.01
C VAL A 46 3.16 -4.93 12.16
N PRO A 47 2.90 -6.24 12.34
CA PRO A 47 3.50 -7.26 11.50
C PRO A 47 2.99 -7.12 10.06
N TRP A 48 3.83 -7.43 9.08
CA TRP A 48 3.44 -7.45 7.69
C TRP A 48 4.14 -8.58 6.94
N CYS A 49 3.50 -9.07 5.87
CA CYS A 49 4.06 -10.13 5.02
C CYS A 49 3.64 -9.93 3.57
N PHE A 50 4.40 -10.50 2.63
CA PHE A 50 4.03 -10.47 1.22
C PHE A 50 2.91 -11.46 0.91
N SER A 51 1.99 -11.08 0.01
CA SER A 51 0.92 -11.95 -0.47
C SER A 51 0.74 -11.81 -1.99
N ALA A 52 0.67 -12.94 -2.69
CA ALA A 52 0.50 -13.00 -4.14
C ALA A 52 -0.95 -12.86 -4.62
N GLY A 53 -1.92 -12.74 -3.70
CA GLY A 53 -3.36 -12.76 -4.01
C GLY A 53 -4.10 -11.44 -3.82
N ILE A 54 -3.43 -10.38 -3.37
CA ILE A 54 -4.09 -9.08 -3.13
C ILE A 54 -4.04 -8.19 -4.38
N GLN A 55 -5.14 -7.51 -4.69
CA GLN A 55 -5.22 -6.57 -5.82
C GLN A 55 -4.70 -5.18 -5.45
N THR A 56 -4.78 -4.82 -4.17
CA THR A 56 -4.26 -3.56 -3.62
C THR A 56 -2.76 -3.62 -3.38
N ASP A 57 -2.16 -2.48 -3.08
CA ASP A 57 -0.74 -2.38 -2.73
C ASP A 57 -0.51 -2.83 -1.29
N PHE A 58 -1.45 -2.48 -0.40
CA PHE A 58 -1.54 -3.00 0.96
C PHE A 58 -2.96 -3.44 1.27
N MET A 59 -3.13 -4.48 2.07
CA MET A 59 -4.41 -4.90 2.62
C MET A 59 -4.32 -4.94 4.13
N ILE A 60 -5.25 -4.27 4.80
CA ILE A 60 -5.28 -4.10 6.25
C ILE A 60 -6.55 -4.76 6.77
N GLY A 61 -6.38 -5.75 7.65
CA GLY A 61 -7.49 -6.55 8.15
C GLY A 61 -8.27 -7.24 7.03
N GLN A 62 -9.57 -7.49 7.25
CA GLN A 62 -10.38 -8.31 6.35
C GLN A 62 -11.10 -7.55 5.23
N GLY A 63 -10.99 -6.23 5.16
CA GLY A 63 -11.81 -5.45 4.22
C GLY A 63 -11.34 -4.03 3.93
N VAL A 64 -10.09 -3.69 4.26
CA VAL A 64 -9.50 -2.38 3.89
C VAL A 64 -8.41 -2.60 2.86
N GLY A 65 -8.60 -2.02 1.69
CA GLY A 65 -7.63 -1.99 0.61
C GLY A 65 -6.94 -0.63 0.54
N VAL A 66 -5.62 -0.60 0.40
CA VAL A 66 -4.85 0.64 0.23
C VAL A 66 -4.08 0.59 -1.08
N TYR A 67 -4.29 1.60 -1.91
CA TYR A 67 -3.53 1.87 -3.13
C TYR A 67 -2.49 2.96 -2.83
N PHE A 68 -1.27 2.79 -3.31
CA PHE A 68 -0.18 3.73 -3.14
C PHE A 68 0.13 4.42 -4.46
N LEU A 69 0.23 5.75 -4.45
CA LEU A 69 0.54 6.54 -5.63
C LEU A 69 1.46 7.71 -5.27
N SER A 70 2.53 7.89 -6.02
CA SER A 70 3.35 9.10 -5.98
C SER A 70 2.86 10.08 -7.04
N MET A 71 2.83 11.38 -6.74
CA MET A 71 2.48 12.41 -7.71
C MET A 71 3.42 12.42 -8.91
N ARG A 72 4.73 12.22 -8.69
CA ARG A 72 5.70 12.06 -9.78
C ARG A 72 5.33 10.91 -10.70
N TYR A 73 4.91 9.77 -10.14
CA TYR A 73 4.50 8.60 -10.93
C TYR A 73 3.18 8.85 -11.68
N HIS A 74 2.20 9.48 -11.02
CA HIS A 74 0.93 9.85 -11.64
C HIS A 74 1.11 10.78 -12.84
N ASN A 75 2.04 11.74 -12.75
CA ASN A 75 2.34 12.67 -13.83
C ASN A 75 2.88 11.97 -15.09
N ILE A 76 3.62 10.86 -14.94
CA ILE A 76 4.15 10.06 -16.05
C ILE A 76 3.07 9.11 -16.60
N TYR A 77 2.29 8.49 -15.71
CA TYR A 77 1.34 7.43 -16.05
C TYR A 77 -0.08 7.74 -15.54
N ARG A 78 -0.76 8.73 -16.12
CA ARG A 78 -2.09 9.18 -15.64
C ARG A 78 -3.16 8.07 -15.67
N ASN A 79 -3.18 7.24 -16.71
CA ASN A 79 -4.16 6.16 -16.86
C ASN A 79 -4.00 5.01 -15.85
N TYR A 80 -2.82 4.89 -15.23
CA TYR A 80 -2.51 3.78 -14.32
C TYR A 80 -3.55 3.66 -13.20
N ILE A 81 -3.93 4.78 -12.57
CA ILE A 81 -4.82 4.74 -11.41
C ILE A 81 -6.27 4.36 -11.81
N HIS A 82 -6.71 4.78 -13.00
CA HIS A 82 -8.02 4.40 -13.53
C HIS A 82 -8.13 2.90 -13.75
N GLU A 83 -7.10 2.28 -14.30
CA GLU A 83 -7.05 0.84 -14.51
C GLU A 83 -6.96 0.09 -13.18
N ARG A 84 -6.13 0.58 -12.25
CA ARG A 84 -5.95 -0.01 -10.91
C ARG A 84 -7.25 -0.03 -10.10
N LEU A 85 -8.06 1.01 -10.23
CA LEU A 85 -9.33 1.17 -9.53
C LEU A 85 -10.52 0.56 -10.29
N LYS A 86 -10.37 -0.09 -11.45
CA LYS A 86 -11.54 -0.59 -12.19
C LYS A 86 -12.36 -1.63 -11.42
N ASN A 87 -11.70 -2.45 -10.60
CA ASN A 87 -12.32 -3.62 -9.96
C ASN A 87 -12.44 -3.51 -8.42
N HIS A 88 -12.18 -2.35 -7.82
CA HIS A 88 -12.13 -2.22 -6.35
C HIS A 88 -13.50 -2.33 -5.65
N ARG A 89 -14.60 -1.96 -6.34
CA ARG A 89 -15.91 -1.64 -5.74
C ARG A 89 -16.60 -2.79 -4.99
N ASN A 90 -16.22 -4.05 -5.23
CA ASN A 90 -16.88 -5.21 -4.62
C ASN A 90 -15.95 -6.09 -3.76
N ILE A 91 -14.66 -5.73 -3.66
CA ILE A 91 -13.66 -6.56 -2.99
C ILE A 91 -13.41 -6.07 -1.57
N TYR A 92 -13.46 -4.75 -1.35
CA TYR A 92 -13.11 -4.14 -0.08
C TYR A 92 -14.26 -3.27 0.44
N ARG A 93 -14.49 -3.31 1.76
CA ARG A 93 -15.45 -2.44 2.44
C ARG A 93 -14.99 -0.98 2.45
N LEU A 94 -13.68 -0.77 2.55
CA LEU A 94 -13.04 0.55 2.51
C LEU A 94 -11.85 0.49 1.56
N CYS A 95 -11.80 1.42 0.60
CA CYS A 95 -10.66 1.61 -0.28
C CYS A 95 -10.03 2.97 0.01
N ILE A 96 -8.72 2.96 0.25
CA ILE A 96 -7.92 4.15 0.49
C ILE A 96 -6.97 4.34 -0.67
N LEU A 97 -6.91 5.54 -1.23
CA LEU A 97 -5.88 5.98 -2.14
C LEU A 97 -4.91 6.87 -1.37
N LEU A 98 -3.74 6.33 -1.04
CA LEU A 98 -2.66 7.02 -0.36
C LEU A 98 -1.74 7.67 -1.39
N VAL A 99 -1.78 9.00 -1.44
CA VAL A 99 -1.01 9.80 -2.40
C VAL A 99 0.15 10.50 -1.71
N VAL A 100 1.35 10.39 -2.30
CA VAL A 100 2.55 11.12 -1.88
C VAL A 100 2.75 12.32 -2.79
N CYS A 101 2.62 13.52 -2.23
CA CYS A 101 2.94 14.79 -2.87
C CYS A 101 4.45 14.99 -2.89
N ASP A 102 5.11 14.48 -3.92
CA ASP A 102 6.57 14.53 -4.11
C ASP A 102 7.01 15.33 -5.34
N THR A 103 6.18 16.28 -5.76
CA THR A 103 6.37 17.20 -6.89
C THR A 103 6.04 18.63 -6.46
N PRO A 104 6.69 19.67 -7.01
CA PRO A 104 6.47 21.06 -6.61
C PRO A 104 5.05 21.56 -6.90
N ASP A 105 4.45 21.14 -8.02
CA ASP A 105 3.14 21.63 -8.48
C ASP A 105 2.09 20.48 -8.51
N PRO A 106 1.59 20.01 -7.35
CA PRO A 106 0.69 18.86 -7.31
C PRO A 106 -0.77 19.21 -7.63
N GLU A 107 -1.14 20.50 -7.70
CA GLU A 107 -2.52 20.98 -7.74
C GLU A 107 -3.36 20.35 -8.87
N ILE A 108 -2.82 20.29 -10.09
CA ILE A 108 -3.53 19.75 -11.26
C ILE A 108 -3.82 18.25 -11.08
N GLY A 109 -2.81 17.48 -10.66
CA GLY A 109 -2.99 16.04 -10.42
C GLY A 109 -3.87 15.77 -9.21
N LEU A 110 -3.80 16.58 -8.15
CA LEU A 110 -4.69 16.45 -6.99
C LEU A 110 -6.14 16.74 -7.34
N LEU A 111 -6.40 17.73 -8.20
CA LEU A 111 -7.75 18.00 -8.70
C LEU A 111 -8.31 16.80 -9.46
N GLU A 112 -7.51 16.17 -10.31
CA GLU A 112 -7.88 14.95 -11.05
C GLU A 112 -8.13 13.78 -10.10
N LEU A 113 -7.20 13.48 -9.20
CA LEU A 113 -7.31 12.40 -8.22
C LEU A 113 -8.49 12.60 -7.26
N THR A 114 -8.81 13.83 -6.89
CA THR A 114 -9.99 14.16 -6.06
C THR A 114 -11.28 13.83 -6.80
N LYS A 115 -11.39 14.19 -8.09
CA LYS A 115 -12.54 13.83 -8.93
C LYS A 115 -12.69 12.32 -9.04
N ILE A 116 -11.58 11.61 -9.28
CA ILE A 116 -11.57 10.15 -9.32
C ILE A 116 -12.07 9.59 -7.98
N ALA A 117 -11.54 10.10 -6.86
CA ALA A 117 -11.90 9.62 -5.53
C ALA A 117 -13.40 9.80 -5.23
N MET A 118 -13.96 10.95 -5.58
CA MET A 118 -15.40 11.23 -5.46
C MET A 118 -16.25 10.30 -6.34
N LEU A 119 -15.89 10.12 -7.61
CA LEU A 119 -16.66 9.30 -8.56
C LEU A 119 -16.60 7.80 -8.23
N THR A 120 -15.49 7.35 -7.66
CA THR A 120 -15.25 5.94 -7.31
C THR A 120 -15.61 5.60 -5.87
N ASN A 121 -15.97 6.58 -5.05
CA ASN A 121 -16.26 6.41 -3.62
C ASN A 121 -15.11 5.77 -2.83
N ILE A 122 -13.89 6.26 -3.04
CA ILE A 122 -12.70 5.87 -2.28
C ILE A 122 -12.23 7.03 -1.40
N THR A 123 -11.55 6.72 -0.31
CA THR A 123 -10.96 7.72 0.58
C THR A 123 -9.60 8.14 0.06
N LEU A 124 -9.45 9.41 -0.31
CA LEU A 124 -8.16 10.01 -0.66
C LEU A 124 -7.43 10.46 0.60
N ILE A 125 -6.20 10.01 0.79
CA ILE A 125 -5.30 10.47 1.85
C ILE A 125 -4.05 11.06 1.21
N LEU A 126 -3.73 12.30 1.55
CA LEU A 126 -2.55 12.98 1.05
C LEU A 126 -1.43 12.93 2.09
N THR A 127 -0.21 12.73 1.61
CA THR A 127 1.01 12.75 2.41
C THR A 127 2.04 13.64 1.74
N TRP A 128 2.81 14.36 2.55
CA TRP A 128 3.86 15.26 2.07
C TRP A 128 5.21 14.64 2.37
N LYS A 129 6.11 14.72 1.38
CA LYS A 129 7.50 14.28 1.51
C LYS A 129 8.42 15.48 1.60
#